data_AF-A0A1T4YYB6-F1
#
_entry.id   AF-A0A1T4YYB6-F1
#
_cell.length_a   1.000
_cell.length_b   1.000
_cell.length_c   1.000
_cell.angle_alpha   90.00
_cell.angle_beta   90.00
_cell.angle_gamma   90.00
#
_symmetry.space_group_name_H-M   'P 1'
#
loop_
_entity.id
_entity.type
_entity.pdbx_description
1 polymer ?
#
loop_
_entity_poly.entity_id
_entity_poly.type
_entity_poly.pdbx_seq_one_letter_code
_entity_poly.pdbx_strand_id
1 'polypeptide(L)'
;MDELTQQHLQELRRGTVVLASLLSLREPGYGYGLLESLATAGIAVDGNTLYPLLRRLEKQGLLTSEWNTDEARPRKFYRTSEAGERLTEALLADWHEIDTALGRLTSGGS
;
A
#
# COMPACT_ATOMS: atom_id res chain seq x y z
N MET A 1 -2.63 -22.23 -11.12
CA MET A 1 -1.71 -22.02 -9.99
C MET A 1 -2.32 -22.71 -8.79
N ASP A 2 -1.58 -23.57 -8.09
CA ASP A 2 -2.12 -24.30 -6.95
C ASP A 2 -2.43 -23.39 -5.75
N GLU A 3 -3.18 -23.94 -4.80
CA GLU A 3 -3.65 -23.23 -3.60
C GLU A 3 -2.48 -22.75 -2.73
N LEU A 4 -1.42 -23.56 -2.61
CA LEU A 4 -0.23 -23.23 -1.85
C LEU A 4 0.48 -21.98 -2.40
N THR A 5 0.67 -21.93 -3.72
CA THR A 5 1.29 -20.78 -4.39
C THR A 5 0.43 -19.53 -4.24
N GLN A 6 -0.90 -19.65 -4.33
CA GLN A 6 -1.81 -18.52 -4.13
C GLN A 6 -1.72 -17.96 -2.70
N GLN A 7 -1.62 -18.83 -1.69
CA GLN A 7 -1.45 -18.42 -0.31
C GLN A 7 -0.17 -17.58 -0.12
N HIS A 8 0.97 -18.08 -0.59
CA HIS A 8 2.25 -17.38 -0.43
C HIS A 8 2.31 -16.07 -1.23
N LEU A 9 1.69 -16.01 -2.42
CA LEU A 9 1.55 -14.74 -3.15
C LEU A 9 0.70 -13.73 -2.38
N GLN A 10 -0.36 -14.18 -1.70
CA GLN A 10 -1.18 -13.30 -0.88
C GLN A 10 -0.40 -12.75 0.33
N GLU A 11 0.47 -13.55 0.94
CA GLU A 11 1.35 -13.11 2.04
C GLU A 11 2.31 -12.00 1.57
N LEU A 12 2.97 -12.17 0.42
CA LEU A 12 3.84 -11.14 -0.17
C LEU A 12 3.08 -9.84 -0.44
N ARG A 13 1.89 -9.93 -1.05
CA ARG A 13 1.04 -8.75 -1.35
C ARG A 13 0.55 -8.05 -0.09
N ARG A 14 0.18 -8.79 0.95
CA ARG A 14 -0.21 -8.21 2.25
C ARG A 14 0.98 -7.52 2.91
N GLY A 15 2.20 -8.04 2.75
CA GLY A 15 3.42 -7.41 3.24
C GLY A 15 3.70 -6.04 2.61
N THR A 16 3.33 -5.84 1.35
CA THR A 16 3.61 -4.60 0.60
C THR A 16 2.47 -3.58 0.59
N VAL A 17 1.27 -3.93 1.08
CA VAL A 17 0.07 -3.08 0.97
C VAL A 17 0.21 -1.72 1.67
N VAL A 18 0.98 -1.65 2.77
CA VAL A 18 1.26 -0.39 3.49
C VAL A 18 2.05 0.55 2.59
N LEU A 19 3.19 0.07 2.07
CA LEU A 19 4.06 0.83 1.18
C LEU A 19 3.31 1.26 -0.08
N ALA A 20 2.56 0.35 -0.69
CA ALA A 20 1.78 0.65 -1.88
C ALA A 20 0.69 1.69 -1.64
N SER A 21 0.03 1.65 -0.49
CA SER A 21 -0.99 2.65 -0.12
C SER A 21 -0.36 4.03 0.05
N LEU A 22 0.79 4.14 0.74
CA LEU A 22 1.47 5.41 0.94
C LEU A 22 2.03 5.99 -0.38
N LEU A 23 2.57 5.14 -1.26
CA LEU A 23 3.00 5.54 -2.60
C LEU A 23 1.84 6.07 -3.44
N SER A 24 0.74 5.33 -3.49
CA SER A 24 -0.42 5.69 -4.30
C SER A 24 -1.12 6.95 -3.79
N LEU A 25 -1.07 7.22 -2.48
CA LEU A 25 -1.70 8.38 -1.85
C LEU A 25 -0.77 9.61 -1.76
N ARG A 26 0.40 9.61 -2.42
CA ARG A 26 1.17 10.85 -2.66
C ARG A 26 0.31 11.87 -3.41
N GLU A 27 -0.48 11.37 -4.37
CA GLU A 27 -1.59 12.08 -4.96
C GLU A 27 -2.89 11.84 -4.14
N PRO A 28 -3.63 12.90 -3.76
CA PRO A 28 -4.85 12.75 -2.99
C PRO A 28 -5.87 11.84 -3.68
N GLY A 29 -6.47 10.92 -2.93
CA GLY A 29 -7.39 9.93 -3.50
C GLY A 29 -8.43 9.39 -2.53
N TYR A 30 -9.55 8.92 -3.09
CA TYR A 30 -10.58 8.20 -2.32
C TYR A 30 -10.15 6.76 -2.06
N GLY A 31 -10.57 6.20 -0.91
CA GLY A 31 -10.26 4.80 -0.59
C GLY A 31 -10.75 3.79 -1.62
N TYR A 32 -11.86 4.08 -2.32
CA TYR A 32 -12.33 3.24 -3.44
C TYR A 32 -11.41 3.34 -4.66
N GLY A 33 -11.00 4.55 -5.06
CA GLY A 33 -10.05 4.73 -6.16
C GLY A 33 -8.68 4.12 -5.86
N LEU A 34 -8.29 4.08 -4.59
CA LEU A 34 -7.09 3.37 -4.14
C LEU A 34 -7.21 1.85 -4.33
N LEU A 35 -8.37 1.22 -4.04
CA LEU A 35 -8.57 -0.22 -4.32
C LEU A 35 -8.31 -0.53 -5.80
N GLU A 36 -8.87 0.28 -6.70
CA GLU A 36 -8.70 0.11 -8.14
C GLU A 36 -7.23 0.28 -8.54
N SER A 37 -6.59 1.34 -8.04
CA SER A 37 -5.18 1.64 -8.35
C SER A 37 -4.23 0.52 -7.88
N LEU A 38 -4.44 0.00 -6.67
CA LEU A 38 -3.66 -1.12 -6.14
C LEU A 38 -3.91 -2.41 -6.92
N ALA A 39 -5.17 -2.70 -7.28
CA ALA A 39 -5.51 -3.87 -8.09
C ALA A 39 -4.86 -3.81 -9.48
N THR A 40 -4.88 -2.65 -10.14
CA THR A 40 -4.19 -2.44 -11.43
C THR A 40 -2.68 -2.63 -11.31
N ALA A 41 -2.08 -2.25 -10.19
CA ALA A 41 -0.67 -2.50 -9.88
C ALA A 41 -0.36 -3.95 -9.47
N GLY A 42 -1.35 -4.84 -9.42
CA GLY A 42 -1.18 -6.25 -9.04
C GLY A 42 -1.18 -6.52 -7.54
N ILE A 43 -1.53 -5.52 -6.72
CA ILE A 43 -1.62 -5.59 -5.26
C ILE A 43 -3.10 -5.73 -4.87
N ALA A 44 -3.60 -6.96 -4.99
CA ALA A 44 -4.99 -7.26 -4.69
C ALA A 44 -5.25 -7.21 -3.17
N VAL A 45 -6.09 -6.27 -2.75
CA VAL A 45 -6.59 -6.11 -1.38
C VAL A 45 -8.09 -5.80 -1.43
N ASP A 46 -8.86 -6.30 -0.47
CA ASP A 46 -10.28 -5.99 -0.35
C ASP A 46 -10.53 -4.76 0.55
N GLY A 47 -11.75 -4.22 0.48
CA GLY A 47 -12.15 -3.08 1.30
C GLY A 47 -12.14 -3.38 2.80
N ASN A 48 -12.43 -4.62 3.21
CA ASN A 48 -12.42 -5.03 4.62
C ASN A 48 -11.02 -4.97 5.24
N THR A 49 -9.98 -5.07 4.41
CA THR A 49 -8.58 -4.94 4.80
C THR A 49 -8.09 -3.50 4.61
N LEU A 50 -8.41 -2.87 3.47
CA LEU A 50 -7.91 -1.54 3.14
C LEU A 50 -8.48 -0.45 4.06
N TYR A 51 -9.78 -0.43 4.32
CA TYR A 51 -10.37 0.68 5.09
C TYR A 51 -9.89 0.73 6.55
N PRO A 52 -9.79 -0.39 7.30
CA PRO A 52 -9.15 -0.38 8.61
C PRO A 52 -7.67 0.01 8.54
N LEU A 53 -6.95 -0.39 7.49
CA LEU A 53 -5.56 0.03 7.27
C LEU A 53 -5.44 1.55 7.13
N LEU A 54 -6.26 2.18 6.29
CA LEU A 54 -6.22 3.64 6.09
C LEU A 54 -6.50 4.39 7.39
N ARG A 55 -7.50 3.95 8.17
CA ARG A 55 -7.79 4.54 9.50
C ARG A 55 -6.61 4.39 10.47
N ARG A 56 -5.91 3.25 10.41
CA ARG A 56 -4.72 3.01 11.23
C ARG A 56 -3.59 3.96 10.84
N LEU A 57 -3.29 4.08 9.54
CA LEU A 57 -2.24 4.97 9.03
C LEU A 57 -2.55 6.44 9.33
N GLU A 58 -3.81 6.86 9.22
CA GLU A 58 -4.29 8.18 9.65
C GLU A 58 -4.06 8.39 11.15
N LYS A 59 -4.46 7.44 12.00
CA LYS A 59 -4.23 7.51 13.45
C LYS A 59 -2.75 7.58 13.83
N GLN A 60 -1.87 6.98 13.02
CA GLN A 60 -0.42 7.04 13.17
C GLN A 60 0.19 8.36 12.64
N GLY A 61 -0.61 9.24 12.05
CA GLY A 61 -0.15 10.49 11.45
C GLY A 61 0.56 10.31 10.10
N LEU A 62 0.49 9.12 9.50
CA LEU A 62 1.12 8.80 8.22
C LEU A 62 0.27 9.22 7.02
N LEU A 63 -1.05 9.33 7.23
CA LEU A 63 -1.99 9.90 6.28
C LEU A 63 -2.67 11.12 6.90
N THR A 64 -2.96 12.13 6.08
CA THR A 64 -3.98 13.14 6.35
C THR A 64 -5.27 12.75 5.64
N SER A 65 -6.40 13.26 6.12
CA SER A 65 -7.68 13.12 5.44
C SER A 65 -8.49 14.41 5.47
N GLU A 66 -9.27 14.60 4.43
CA GLU A 66 -10.19 15.72 4.26
C GLU A 66 -11.54 15.19 3.78
N TRP A 67 -12.61 15.83 4.22
CA TRP A 67 -13.96 15.49 3.78
C TRP A 67 -14.31 16.29 2.53
N ASN A 68 -14.61 15.58 1.44
CA ASN A 68 -15.35 16.17 0.33
C ASN A 68 -16.83 16.17 0.68
N THR A 69 -17.41 17.36 0.83
CA THR A 69 -18.82 17.60 1.16
C THR A 69 -19.67 18.03 -0.05
N ASP A 70 -19.08 18.10 -1.24
CA ASP A 70 -19.77 18.55 -2.46
C ASP A 70 -20.71 17.47 -3.04
N GLU A 71 -20.56 16.22 -2.59
CA GLU A 71 -21.42 15.10 -2.96
C GLU A 71 -22.53 14.84 -1.91
N ALA A 72 -23.65 14.25 -2.36
CA ALA A 72 -24.79 13.87 -1.51
C ALA A 72 -24.43 12.94 -0.34
N ARG A 73 -23.27 12.27 -0.40
CA ARG A 73 -22.68 11.53 0.70
C ARG A 73 -21.25 12.01 0.89
N PRO A 74 -20.92 12.66 2.03
CA PRO A 74 -19.55 13.08 2.30
C PRO A 74 -18.58 11.90 2.21
N ARG A 75 -17.46 12.12 1.52
CA ARG A 75 -16.40 11.11 1.36
C ARG A 75 -15.08 11.66 1.86
N LYS A 76 -14.34 10.83 2.59
CA LYS A 76 -12.94 11.15 2.91
C LYS A 76 -12.06 10.86 1.71
N PHE A 77 -11.22 11.81 1.34
CA PHE A 77 -10.02 11.53 0.57
C PHE A 77 -8.81 11.55 1.51
N TYR A 78 -7.80 10.73 1.19
CA TYR A 78 -6.58 10.60 1.96
C TYR A 78 -5.41 11.14 1.16
N ARG A 79 -4.38 11.60 1.87
CA ARG A 79 -3.08 11.95 1.30
C ARG A 79 -1.97 11.49 2.23
N THR A 80 -0.85 11.04 1.67
CA THR A 80 0.37 10.77 2.44
C THR A 80 0.88 12.05 3.08
N SER A 81 1.11 12.01 4.39
CA SER A 81 1.66 13.14 5.15
C SER A 81 3.18 13.22 5.01
N GLU A 82 3.81 14.26 5.52
CA GLU A 82 5.29 14.31 5.59
C GLU A 82 5.89 13.18 6.42
N ALA A 83 5.21 12.76 7.50
CA ALA A 83 5.64 11.59 8.27
C ALA A 83 5.44 10.29 7.50
N GLY A 84 4.35 10.19 6.74
CA GLY A 84 4.11 9.10 5.80
C GLY A 84 5.18 9.01 4.72
N GLU A 85 5.62 10.15 4.18
CA GLU A 85 6.65 10.21 3.14
C GLU A 85 8.00 9.71 3.67
N ARG A 86 8.42 10.16 4.86
CA ARG A 86 9.65 9.64 5.52
C ARG A 86 9.60 8.12 5.74
N LEU A 87 8.45 7.60 6.17
CA LEU A 87 8.28 6.16 6.31
C LEU A 87 8.31 5.45 4.94
N THR A 88 7.71 6.06 3.91
CA THR A 88 7.68 5.53 2.55
C THR A 88 9.09 5.38 1.99
N GLU A 89 9.93 6.41 2.15
CA GLU A 89 11.34 6.38 1.74
C GLU A 89 12.11 5.26 2.45
N ALA A 90 11.93 5.11 3.77
CA ALA A 90 12.58 4.04 4.54
C ALA A 90 12.13 2.65 4.08
N LEU A 91 10.83 2.44 3.85
CA LEU A 91 10.28 1.17 3.38
C LEU A 91 10.70 0.85 1.94
N LEU A 92 10.82 1.86 1.07
CA LEU A 92 11.34 1.69 -0.29
C LEU A 92 12.81 1.27 -0.27
N ALA A 93 13.63 1.89 0.59
CA ALA A 93 15.03 1.52 0.72
C ALA A 93 15.18 0.06 1.16
N ASP A 94 14.45 -0.34 2.20
CA ASP A 94 14.43 -1.73 2.70
C ASP A 94 13.92 -2.72 1.63
N TRP A 95 12.89 -2.36 0.86
CA TRP A 95 12.41 -3.17 -0.26
C TRP A 95 13.50 -3.40 -1.32
N HIS A 96 14.25 -2.36 -1.68
CA HIS A 96 15.36 -2.51 -2.63
C HIS A 96 16.51 -3.37 -2.08
N GLU A 97 16.76 -3.32 -0.76
CA GLU A 97 17.73 -4.21 -0.12
C GLU A 97 17.27 -5.67 -0.17
N ILE A 98 15.99 -5.94 0.09
CA ILE A 98 15.38 -7.27 -0.03
C ILE A 98 15.50 -7.78 -1.48
N ASP A 99 15.11 -6.97 -2.46
CA ASP A 99 15.19 -7.33 -3.88
C ASP A 99 16.64 -7.66 -4.30
N THR A 100 17.59 -6.82 -3.87
CA THR A 100 19.02 -7.04 -4.09
C THR A 100 19.50 -8.35 -3.45
N ALA A 101 19.08 -8.63 -2.21
CA ALA A 101 19.46 -9.85 -1.50
C ALA A 101 18.89 -11.10 -2.20
N LEU A 102 17.62 -11.08 -2.60
CA LEU A 102 16.99 -12.14 -3.38
C LEU A 102 17.68 -12.33 -4.73
N GLY A 103 18.04 -11.23 -5.42
CA GLY A 103 18.78 -11.25 -6.68
C GLY A 103 20.16 -11.92 -6.56
N ARG A 104 20.85 -11.76 -5.43
CA ARG A 104 22.12 -12.47 -5.16
C ARG A 104 21.90 -13.97 -4.96
N LEU A 105 20.82 -14.37 -4.30
CA LEU A 105 20.48 -15.78 -4.09
C LEU A 105 20.09 -16.48 -5.39
N THR A 106 19.46 -15.77 -6.32
CA THR A 106 19.10 -16.31 -7.64
C THR A 106 20.28 -16.32 -8.61
N SER A 107 21.23 -15.39 -8.46
CA SER A 107 22.42 -15.28 -9.32
C SER A 107 23.63 -16.07 -8.81
N GLY A 108 23.61 -16.57 -7.57
CA GLY A 108 24.72 -17.28 -6.91
C GLY A 108 24.73 -18.80 -7.05
N GLY A 109 23.93 -19.35 -7.97
CA GLY A 109 23.84 -20.80 -8.24
C GLY A 109 24.48 -21.22 -9.57
N SER A 110 25.68 -20.73 -9.88
CA SER A 110 26.55 -21.26 -10.96
C SER A 110 27.79 -21.89 -10.39
#